data_AF-K9KA91-F1
#
_entry.id   AF-K9KA91-F1
#
_cell.length_a   1.000
_cell.length_b   1.000
_cell.length_c   1.000
_cell.angle_alpha   90.00
_cell.angle_beta   90.00
_cell.angle_gamma   90.00
#
_symmetry.space_group_name_H-M   'P 1'
#
loop_
_entity.id
_entity.type
_entity.pdbx_description
1 polymer ?
#
loop_
_entity_poly.entity_id
_entity_poly.type
_entity_poly.pdbx_seq_one_letter_code
_entity_poly.pdbx_strand_id
1 'polypeptide(L)'
;CSDAQDKQFGTWRLKITPVDYLLGVADLTGELMRMCINSVGNGDIDTPFEVSQFLRHVYDGFSFIGNTGPYEVSKKLYTLKQSLAKVENACYALKVRGSEIPKHMLADVFSVKTEMIDQEEGIS
;
A
#
# COMPACT_ATOMS: atom_id res chain seq x y z
N CYS A 1 29.14 50.78 -30.20
CA CYS A 1 29.36 49.44 -30.79
C CYS A 1 30.61 48.92 -30.07
N SER A 2 30.55 48.03 -29.09
CA SER A 2 29.63 46.90 -28.92
C SER A 2 29.62 46.49 -27.43
N ASP A 3 28.56 46.81 -26.71
CA ASP A 3 28.31 46.25 -25.38
C ASP A 3 27.33 45.09 -25.54
N ALA A 4 27.87 43.94 -25.98
CA ALA A 4 27.17 42.67 -25.93
C ALA A 4 27.72 41.90 -24.72
N GLN A 5 27.18 42.18 -23.54
CA GLN A 5 27.34 41.31 -22.38
C GLN A 5 26.51 40.05 -22.62
N ASP A 6 27.14 39.01 -23.16
CA ASP A 6 26.61 37.65 -23.16
C ASP A 6 26.44 37.21 -21.70
N LYS A 7 25.21 37.33 -21.18
CA LYS A 7 24.80 36.70 -19.92
C LYS A 7 24.75 35.19 -20.15
N GLN A 8 25.87 34.53 -19.87
CA GLN A 8 25.93 33.09 -19.76
C GLN A 8 25.04 32.67 -18.57
N PHE A 9 23.81 32.23 -18.85
CA PHE A 9 22.99 31.54 -17.87
C PHE A 9 23.70 30.22 -17.53
N GLY A 10 24.47 30.22 -16.44
CA GLY A 10 25.16 29.04 -15.96
C GLY A 10 24.17 27.91 -15.70
N THR A 11 24.43 26.72 -16.24
CA THR A 11 23.63 25.52 -15.97
C THR A 11 23.94 25.02 -14.55
N TRP A 12 22.97 25.15 -13.63
CA TRP A 12 23.07 24.63 -12.27
C TRP A 12 22.66 23.16 -12.20
N ARG A 13 23.39 22.35 -11.44
CA ARG A 13 23.05 20.94 -11.17
C ARG A 13 23.27 20.63 -9.70
N LEU A 14 22.32 19.91 -9.09
CA LEU A 14 22.39 19.42 -7.72
C LEU A 14 22.48 17.88 -7.75
N LYS A 15 23.40 17.31 -6.98
CA LYS A 15 23.52 15.86 -6.79
C LYS A 15 22.97 15.50 -5.41
N ILE A 16 22.12 14.48 -5.37
CA ILE A 16 21.63 13.90 -4.11
C ILE A 16 22.65 12.88 -3.62
N THR A 17 23.01 12.93 -2.33
CA THR A 17 23.92 11.94 -1.78
C THR A 17 23.21 10.59 -1.64
N PRO A 18 23.94 9.45 -1.68
CA PRO A 18 23.32 8.14 -1.47
C PRO A 18 22.57 8.03 -0.13
N VAL A 19 23.05 8.72 0.91
CA VAL A 19 22.43 8.73 2.24
C VAL A 19 21.11 9.49 2.20
N ASP A 20 21.08 10.70 1.61
CA ASP A 20 19.85 11.49 1.47
C ASP A 20 18.79 10.73 0.69
N TYR A 21 19.20 10.03 -0.38
CA TYR A 21 18.31 9.18 -1.16
C TYR A 21 17.72 8.05 -0.31
N LEU A 22 18.56 7.30 0.43
CA LEU A 22 18.09 6.21 1.28
C LEU A 22 17.15 6.70 2.40
N LEU A 23 17.46 7.82 3.04
CA LEU A 23 16.59 8.40 4.07
C LEU A 23 15.24 8.85 3.49
N GLY A 24 15.25 9.46 2.31
CA GLY A 24 14.03 9.85 1.61
C GLY A 24 13.17 8.64 1.21
N VAL A 25 13.78 7.58 0.69
CA VAL A 25 13.07 6.33 0.37
C VAL A 25 12.52 5.68 1.64
N ALA A 26 13.25 5.73 2.76
CA ALA A 26 12.74 5.21 4.01
C ALA A 26 11.48 5.96 4.49
N ASP A 27 11.45 7.29 4.38
CA ASP A 27 10.27 8.08 4.73
C ASP A 27 9.10 7.86 3.77
N LEU A 28 9.37 7.68 2.48
CA LEU A 28 8.36 7.31 1.48
C LEU A 28 7.57 6.05 1.91
N THR A 29 8.22 5.07 2.53
CA THR A 29 7.52 3.84 2.95
C THR A 29 6.41 4.07 3.99
N GLY A 30 6.56 5.11 4.81
CA GLY A 30 5.52 5.54 5.75
C GLY A 30 4.31 6.16 5.04
N GLU A 31 4.55 6.96 4.01
CA GLU A 31 3.48 7.55 3.18
C GLU A 31 2.76 6.50 2.34
N LEU A 32 3.50 5.52 1.79
CA LEU A 32 2.90 4.38 1.08
C LEU A 32 2.02 3.52 1.98
N MET A 33 2.43 3.30 3.24
CA MET A 33 1.58 2.63 4.22
C MET A 33 0.29 3.42 4.48
N ARG A 34 0.34 4.74 4.62
CA ARG A 34 -0.87 5.57 4.74
C ARG A 34 -1.76 5.47 3.50
N MET A 35 -1.16 5.54 2.31
CA MET A 35 -1.87 5.37 1.04
C MET A 35 -2.59 4.02 0.96
N CYS A 36 -1.91 2.93 1.34
CA CYS A 36 -2.51 1.60 1.43
C CYS A 36 -3.75 1.60 2.35
N ILE A 37 -3.62 2.07 3.59
CA ILE A 37 -4.76 2.06 4.54
C ILE A 37 -5.94 2.92 4.03
N ASN A 38 -5.65 4.08 3.44
CA ASN A 38 -6.68 4.94 2.86
C ASN A 38 -7.38 4.28 1.67
N SER A 39 -6.63 3.58 0.81
CA SER A 39 -7.20 2.85 -0.33
C SER A 39 -8.15 1.74 0.13
N VAL A 40 -7.76 0.96 1.15
CA VAL A 40 -8.64 -0.05 1.78
C VAL A 40 -9.91 0.59 2.33
N GLY A 41 -9.79 1.73 3.01
CA GLY A 41 -10.94 2.47 3.56
C GLY A 41 -11.92 2.96 2.50
N ASN A 42 -11.43 3.20 1.28
CA ASN A 42 -12.24 3.61 0.12
C ASN A 42 -12.78 2.40 -0.70
N GLY A 43 -12.50 1.17 -0.27
CA GLY A 43 -12.96 -0.05 -0.94
C GLY A 43 -12.07 -0.54 -2.08
N ASP A 44 -10.87 0.03 -2.24
CA ASP A 44 -9.88 -0.48 -3.19
C ASP A 44 -9.26 -1.79 -2.67
N ILE A 45 -9.27 -2.81 -3.52
CA ILE A 45 -8.79 -4.15 -3.22
C ILE A 45 -7.50 -4.52 -3.96
N ASP A 46 -7.02 -3.66 -4.88
CA ASP A 46 -5.86 -3.94 -5.73
C ASP A 46 -4.63 -3.18 -5.21
N THR A 47 -4.76 -1.86 -4.99
CA THR A 47 -3.69 -0.99 -4.48
C THR A 47 -2.98 -1.54 -3.24
N PRO A 48 -3.67 -2.11 -2.23
CA PRO A 48 -3.00 -2.65 -1.04
C PRO A 48 -1.97 -3.74 -1.37
N PHE A 49 -2.25 -4.62 -2.33
CA PHE A 49 -1.34 -5.70 -2.71
C PHE A 49 -0.15 -5.19 -3.51
N GLU A 50 -0.35 -4.21 -4.38
CA GLU A 50 0.74 -3.54 -5.10
C GLU A 50 1.70 -2.85 -4.12
N VAL A 51 1.16 -2.10 -3.17
CA VAL A 51 1.95 -1.44 -2.13
C VAL A 51 2.68 -2.47 -1.26
N SER A 52 2.01 -3.56 -0.87
CA SER A 52 2.63 -4.64 -0.09
C SER A 52 3.83 -5.26 -0.81
N GLN A 53 3.72 -5.51 -2.12
CA GLN A 53 4.80 -6.09 -2.90
C GLN A 53 5.98 -5.12 -3.00
N PHE A 54 5.71 -3.85 -3.28
CA PHE A 54 6.75 -2.84 -3.34
C PHE A 54 7.46 -2.66 -2.00
N LEU A 55 6.73 -2.57 -0.88
CA LEU A 55 7.33 -2.42 0.46
C LEU A 55 8.18 -3.63 0.86
N ARG A 56 7.82 -4.85 0.44
CA ARG A 56 8.66 -6.05 0.64
C ARG A 56 10.00 -5.91 -0.07
N HIS A 57 10.00 -5.54 -1.35
CA HIS A 57 11.26 -5.34 -2.09
C HIS A 57 12.14 -4.25 -1.48
N VAL A 58 11.54 -3.14 -1.03
CA VAL A 58 12.28 -2.08 -0.34
C VAL A 58 12.84 -2.60 0.98
N TYR A 59 12.05 -3.30 1.79
CA TYR A 59 12.51 -3.89 3.06
C TYR A 59 13.67 -4.86 2.87
N ASP A 60 13.62 -5.72 1.86
CA ASP A 60 14.71 -6.64 1.53
C ASP A 60 15.98 -5.88 1.15
N GLY A 61 15.85 -4.81 0.35
CA GLY A 61 16.97 -3.93 -0.02
C GLY A 61 17.61 -3.23 1.18
N PHE A 62 16.81 -2.70 2.11
CA PHE A 62 17.34 -2.08 3.34
C PHE A 62 17.93 -3.12 4.29
N SER A 63 17.34 -4.32 4.38
CA SER A 63 17.86 -5.42 5.18
C SER A 63 19.20 -5.94 4.65
N PHE A 64 19.39 -5.92 3.32
CA PHE A 64 20.67 -6.25 2.68
C PHE A 64 21.77 -5.26 3.05
N ILE A 65 21.47 -3.96 3.14
CA ILE A 65 22.43 -2.93 3.59
C ILE A 65 22.78 -3.13 5.07
N GLY A 66 21.80 -3.50 5.89
CA GLY A 66 22.00 -3.93 7.28
C GLY A 66 22.79 -2.94 8.13
N ASN A 67 23.80 -3.46 8.84
CA ASN A 67 24.68 -2.69 9.74
C ASN A 67 25.88 -2.06 9.00
N THR A 68 25.98 -2.25 7.68
CA THR A 68 27.06 -1.69 6.86
C THR A 68 26.75 -0.25 6.43
N GLY A 69 25.49 0.18 6.56
CA GLY A 69 25.04 1.54 6.27
C GLY A 69 25.19 2.52 7.45
N PRO A 70 24.92 3.82 7.21
CA PRO A 70 24.88 4.83 8.26
C PRO A 70 23.86 4.48 9.35
N TYR A 71 24.15 4.83 10.60
CA TYR A 71 23.29 4.55 11.77
C TYR A 71 21.83 5.04 11.59
N GLU A 72 21.64 6.16 10.89
CA GLU A 72 20.33 6.74 10.59
C GLU A 72 19.47 5.80 9.74
N VAL A 73 20.07 5.09 8.79
CA VAL A 73 19.40 4.11 7.93
C VAL A 73 18.96 2.90 8.76
N SER A 74 19.80 2.44 9.69
CA SER A 74 19.46 1.35 10.61
C SER A 74 18.28 1.71 11.53
N LYS A 75 18.19 2.97 11.99
CA LYS A 75 17.02 3.44 12.76
C LYS A 75 15.75 3.43 11.90
N LYS A 76 15.83 3.82 10.63
CA LYS A 76 14.70 3.80 9.70
C LYS A 76 14.21 2.38 9.38
N LEU A 77 15.09 1.37 9.39
CA LEU A 77 14.70 -0.03 9.17
C LEU A 77 13.66 -0.52 10.18
N TYR A 78 13.72 -0.06 11.44
CA TYR A 78 12.71 -0.38 12.44
C TYR A 78 11.32 0.15 12.05
N THR A 79 11.24 1.43 11.67
CA THR A 79 9.97 2.06 11.24
C THR A 79 9.45 1.49 9.93
N LEU A 80 10.35 1.14 9.00
CA LEU A 80 10.03 0.44 7.77
C LEU A 80 9.36 -0.91 8.05
N LYS A 81 9.94 -1.70 8.96
CA LYS A 81 9.37 -3.01 9.37
C LYS A 81 7.96 -2.85 9.95
N GLN A 82 7.73 -1.83 10.77
CA GLN A 82 6.39 -1.53 11.30
C GLN A 82 5.41 -1.12 10.21
N SER A 83 5.85 -0.34 9.23
CA SER A 83 5.02 0.09 8.09
C SER A 83 4.65 -1.10 7.20
N LEU A 84 5.62 -1.97 6.91
CA LEU A 84 5.40 -3.20 6.15
C LEU A 84 4.38 -4.12 6.85
N ALA A 85 4.55 -4.35 8.17
CA ALA A 85 3.62 -5.20 8.92
C ALA A 85 2.18 -4.68 8.88
N LYS A 86 1.96 -3.36 8.92
CA LYS A 86 0.62 -2.77 8.79
C LYS A 86 0.00 -3.03 7.42
N VAL A 87 0.80 -2.90 6.36
CA VAL A 87 0.34 -3.14 4.98
C VAL A 87 0.06 -4.62 4.74
N GLU A 88 0.90 -5.53 5.23
CA GLU A 88 0.67 -6.97 5.12
C GLU A 88 -0.57 -7.42 5.88
N ASN A 89 -0.80 -6.88 7.09
CA ASN A 89 -2.02 -7.14 7.85
C ASN A 89 -3.28 -6.65 7.12
N ALA A 90 -3.20 -5.50 6.43
CA ALA A 90 -4.31 -4.98 5.63
C ALA A 90 -4.62 -5.92 4.44
N CYS A 91 -3.60 -6.37 3.72
CA CYS A 91 -3.74 -7.34 2.63
C CYS A 91 -4.31 -8.68 3.12
N TYR A 92 -3.84 -9.15 4.28
CA TYR A 92 -4.35 -10.36 4.91
C TYR A 92 -5.85 -10.22 5.24
N ALA A 93 -6.24 -9.13 5.89
CA ALA A 93 -7.64 -8.89 6.25
C ALA A 93 -8.54 -8.81 5.00
N LEU A 94 -8.09 -8.14 3.95
CA LEU A 94 -8.79 -8.11 2.66
C LEU A 94 -8.92 -9.50 2.05
N LYS A 95 -7.85 -10.29 2.05
CA LYS A 95 -7.87 -11.63 1.46
C LYS A 95 -8.81 -12.57 2.20
N VAL A 96 -8.80 -12.55 3.53
CA VAL A 96 -9.69 -13.36 4.36
C VAL A 96 -11.14 -12.97 4.10
N ARG A 97 -11.49 -11.68 4.27
CA ARG A 97 -12.87 -11.21 4.08
C ARG A 97 -13.37 -11.39 2.65
N GLY A 98 -12.52 -11.14 1.66
CA GLY A 98 -12.86 -11.32 0.24
C GLY A 98 -12.99 -12.78 -0.19
N SER A 99 -12.53 -13.74 0.62
CA SER A 99 -12.65 -15.17 0.34
C SER A 99 -13.77 -15.84 1.15
N GLU A 100 -14.47 -15.10 2.02
CA GLU A 100 -15.63 -15.60 2.76
C GLU A 100 -16.85 -15.71 1.84
N ILE A 101 -17.42 -16.90 1.72
CA ILE A 101 -18.76 -17.09 1.12
C ILE A 101 -19.78 -16.86 2.24
N PRO A 102 -20.69 -15.86 2.13
CA PRO A 102 -21.69 -15.60 3.17
C PRO A 102 -22.72 -16.74 3.22
N LYS A 103 -22.47 -17.74 4.08
CA LYS A 103 -23.32 -18.94 4.19
C LYS A 103 -24.72 -18.65 4.76
N HIS A 104 -24.87 -17.58 5.55
CA HIS A 104 -26.11 -17.33 6.29
C HIS A 104 -27.05 -16.33 5.61
N MET A 105 -26.56 -15.35 4.84
CA MET A 105 -27.45 -14.29 4.29
C MET A 105 -28.12 -14.65 2.96
N LEU A 106 -27.60 -15.64 2.22
CA LEU A 106 -28.26 -16.12 1.00
C LEU A 106 -29.29 -17.22 1.29
N ALA A 107 -29.03 -18.08 2.29
CA ALA A 107 -29.95 -19.15 2.67
C ALA A 107 -31.32 -18.58 3.10
N ASP A 108 -31.33 -17.51 3.89
CA ASP A 108 -32.59 -16.87 4.33
C ASP A 108 -33.37 -16.23 3.17
N VAL A 109 -32.69 -15.66 2.16
CA VAL A 109 -33.34 -15.06 0.99
C VAL A 109 -33.94 -16.12 0.05
N PHE A 110 -33.33 -17.30 -0.07
CA PHE A 110 -33.89 -18.41 -0.82
C PHE A 110 -34.99 -19.17 -0.05
N SER A 111 -34.87 -19.27 1.28
CA SER A 111 -35.93 -19.85 2.13
C SER A 111 -37.19 -18.99 2.14
N VAL A 112 -37.08 -17.67 2.29
CA VAL A 112 -38.23 -16.76 2.24
C VAL A 112 -38.93 -16.82 0.88
N LYS A 113 -38.18 -16.97 -0.21
CA LYS A 113 -38.77 -17.10 -1.56
C LYS A 113 -39.46 -18.46 -1.78
N THR A 114 -39.02 -19.51 -1.10
CA THR A 114 -39.64 -20.85 -1.16
C THR A 114 -40.95 -20.88 -0.39
N GLU A 115 -41.03 -20.23 0.77
CA GLU A 115 -42.26 -20.14 1.57
C GLU A 115 -43.38 -19.34 0.86
N MET A 116 -43.02 -18.34 0.05
CA MET A 116 -44.00 -17.54 -0.70
C MET A 116 -44.58 -18.24 -1.94
N ILE A 117 -43.90 -19.26 -2.49
CA ILE A 117 -44.36 -19.99 -3.69
C ILE A 117 -45.32 -21.12 -3.29
N ASP A 118 -45.09 -21.78 -2.15
CA ASP A 118 -45.94 -22.86 -1.64
C ASP A 118 -47.34 -22.36 -1.19
N GLN A 119 -47.48 -21.06 -0.92
CA GLN A 119 -48.73 -20.45 -0.49
C GLN A 119 -49.67 -20.08 -1.65
N GLU A 120 -49.16 -20.01 -2.89
CA GLU A 120 -49.95 -19.68 -4.09
C GLU A 120 -50.53 -20.93 -4.79
N GLU A 121 -49.88 -22.10 -4.69
CA GLU A 121 -50.40 -23.35 -5.27
C GLU A 121 -51.37 -24.12 -4.36
N GLY A 122 -51.51 -23.73 -3.09
CA GLY A 122 -52.45 -24.33 -2.13
C GLY A 122 -53.88 -23.75 -2.17
N ILE A 123 -54.16 -22.84 -3.10
CA ILE A 123 -55.48 -22.18 -3.24
C ILE A 123 -55.93 -22.34 -4.71
N SER A 124 -56.27 -23.57 -5.09
CA SER A 124 -57.03 -23.89 -6.31
C SER A 124 -57.93 -25.10 -6.06
#